data_AF-A0A452ZBR0-F1
#
_entry.id   AF-A0A452ZBR0-F1
#
_cell.length_a   1.000
_cell.length_b   1.000
_cell.length_c   1.000
_cell.angle_alpha   90.00
_cell.angle_beta   90.00
_cell.angle_gamma   90.00
#
_symmetry.space_group_name_H-M   'P 1'
#
loop_
_entity.id
_entity.type
_entity.pdbx_description
1 polymer ?
#
loop_
_entity_poly.entity_id
_entity_poly.type
_entity_poly.pdbx_seq_one_letter_code
_entity_poly.pdbx_strand_id
1 'polypeptide(L)'
;EFDVRAAVPFGFWNAALNVGVGAGVILPLARGFMNSSTPVTDRFNLGGHNSPVCSLGGISSLLGFRTRGVGPTEPRRLVPGESEDGSPAVPGRDYLGGDLAVSAFADLSFDLPLKVLRDAGIHGHAFLTAGNLAKLSEGQYKNFSLDEFRRSFRSTAGVGIILPTKLFRVEVNYCYILKQSQHDSGKTGIQFSFSSP
;
A
#
# COMPACT_ATOMS: atom_id res chain seq x y z
N GLU A 1 1.61 -11.66 -12.04
CA GLU A 1 1.80 -10.32 -11.49
C GLU A 1 2.52 -9.46 -12.52
N PHE A 2 2.25 -8.16 -12.56
CA PHE A 2 2.90 -7.21 -13.46
C PHE A 2 3.14 -5.89 -12.71
N ASP A 3 4.35 -5.35 -12.79
CA ASP A 3 4.73 -4.06 -12.23
C ASP A 3 5.56 -3.30 -13.27
N VAL A 4 5.11 -2.10 -13.64
CA VAL A 4 5.80 -1.21 -14.58
C VAL A 4 6.10 0.10 -13.91
N ARG A 5 7.34 0.56 -14.07
CA ARG A 5 7.82 1.82 -13.54
C ARG A 5 8.56 2.60 -14.61
N ALA A 6 8.41 3.91 -14.58
CA ALA A 6 9.13 4.84 -15.43
C ALA A 6 9.61 6.02 -14.59
N ALA A 7 10.80 6.52 -14.92
CA ALA A 7 11.36 7.73 -14.31
C ALA A 7 11.65 8.73 -15.43
N VAL A 8 11.12 9.95 -15.28
CA VAL A 8 11.33 11.05 -16.22
C VAL A 8 12.13 12.13 -15.49
N PRO A 9 13.43 12.28 -15.77
CA PRO A 9 14.23 13.34 -15.17
C PRO A 9 13.83 14.69 -15.74
N PHE A 10 13.71 15.68 -14.88
CA PHE A 10 13.61 17.08 -15.24
C PHE A 10 15.01 17.71 -15.26
N GLY A 11 15.28 18.53 -16.27
CA GLY A 11 16.59 19.20 -16.44
C GLY A 11 16.90 20.29 -15.40
N PHE A 12 16.12 20.39 -14.32
CA PHE A 12 16.29 21.37 -13.26
C PHE A 12 16.28 20.68 -11.88
N TRP A 13 17.12 21.17 -10.96
CA TRP A 13 17.14 20.78 -9.54
C TRP A 13 17.35 19.28 -9.28
N ASN A 14 17.96 18.57 -10.24
CA ASN A 14 18.02 17.10 -10.27
C ASN A 14 16.66 16.45 -9.98
N ALA A 15 15.58 17.12 -10.38
CA ALA A 15 14.24 16.65 -10.13
C ALA A 15 13.92 15.48 -11.07
N ALA A 16 13.15 14.52 -10.61
CA ALA A 16 12.69 13.40 -11.42
C ALA A 16 11.27 13.02 -11.02
N LEU A 17 10.44 12.76 -12.02
CA LEU A 17 9.11 12.19 -11.83
C LEU A 17 9.20 10.67 -11.97
N ASN A 18 8.99 9.97 -10.88
CA ASN A 18 8.84 8.52 -10.81
C ASN A 18 7.36 8.17 -10.88
N VAL A 19 6.96 7.33 -11.82
CA VAL A 19 5.59 6.79 -11.90
C VAL A 19 5.65 5.28 -11.96
N GLY A 20 4.67 4.63 -11.36
CA GLY A 20 4.54 3.19 -11.46
C GLY A 20 3.11 2.71 -11.33
N VAL A 21 2.85 1.56 -11.96
CA VAL A 21 1.58 0.86 -11.91
C VAL A 21 1.85 -0.63 -11.75
N GLY A 22 1.18 -1.25 -10.79
CA GLY A 22 1.27 -2.67 -10.53
C GLY A 22 -0.11 -3.31 -10.47
N ALA A 23 -0.26 -4.46 -11.11
CA ALA A 23 -1.48 -5.25 -11.10
C ALA A 23 -1.18 -6.75 -10.96
N GLY A 24 -1.98 -7.44 -10.16
CA GLY A 24 -1.83 -8.85 -9.88
C GLY A 24 -3.18 -9.54 -9.80
N VAL A 25 -3.28 -10.75 -10.34
CA VAL A 25 -4.44 -11.62 -10.17
C VAL A 25 -3.98 -13.02 -9.80
N ILE A 26 -4.66 -13.64 -8.83
CA ILE A 26 -4.46 -15.02 -8.41
C ILE A 26 -5.71 -15.79 -8.82
N LEU A 27 -5.50 -16.84 -9.60
CA LEU A 27 -6.54 -17.76 -10.01
C LEU A 27 -6.12 -19.16 -9.56
N PRO A 28 -6.90 -19.85 -8.72
CA PRO A 28 -6.65 -21.26 -8.45
C PRO A 28 -6.74 -22.03 -9.77
N LEU A 29 -5.94 -23.09 -9.96
CA LEU A 29 -5.96 -23.88 -11.19
C LEU A 29 -6.76 -25.19 -11.06
N ALA A 30 -7.39 -25.41 -9.91
CA ALA A 30 -8.17 -26.62 -9.64
C ALA A 30 -9.49 -26.66 -10.44
N ARG A 31 -10.06 -27.86 -10.62
CA ARG A 31 -11.38 -28.01 -11.25
C ARG A 31 -12.44 -27.31 -10.37
N GLY A 32 -13.19 -26.36 -10.94
CA GLY A 32 -14.09 -25.51 -10.17
C GLY A 32 -13.39 -24.38 -9.40
N PHE A 33 -12.20 -23.97 -9.85
CA PHE A 33 -11.32 -23.00 -9.18
C PHE A 33 -11.99 -21.74 -8.68
N MET A 34 -12.95 -21.19 -9.42
CA MET A 34 -13.65 -19.97 -9.02
C MET A 34 -14.44 -20.11 -7.71
N ASN A 35 -14.80 -21.33 -7.31
CA ASN A 35 -15.44 -21.62 -6.04
C ASN A 35 -14.45 -22.11 -4.97
N SER A 36 -13.19 -22.36 -5.35
CA SER A 36 -12.16 -22.79 -4.40
C SER A 36 -11.59 -21.58 -3.64
N SER A 37 -11.07 -21.84 -2.44
CA SER A 37 -10.43 -20.81 -1.61
C SER A 37 -8.94 -20.72 -1.96
N THR A 38 -8.43 -19.50 -2.02
CA THR A 38 -6.99 -19.22 -2.03
C THR A 38 -6.47 -19.11 -0.59
N PRO A 39 -5.31 -19.72 -0.26
CA PRO A 39 -4.68 -19.51 1.04
C PRO A 39 -4.44 -18.03 1.33
N VAL A 40 -4.72 -17.58 2.56
CA VAL A 40 -4.55 -16.16 2.97
C VAL A 40 -3.10 -15.69 2.88
N THR A 41 -2.14 -16.62 2.96
CA THR A 41 -0.71 -16.37 2.76
C THR A 41 -0.36 -16.00 1.33
N ASP A 42 -1.13 -16.52 0.37
CA ASP A 42 -0.83 -16.38 -1.05
C ASP A 42 -1.52 -15.15 -1.64
N ARG A 43 -2.57 -14.65 -0.97
CA ARG A 43 -3.32 -13.45 -1.37
C ARG A 43 -2.46 -12.20 -1.33
N PHE A 44 -2.75 -11.27 -2.22
CA PHE A 44 -2.14 -9.93 -2.22
C PHE A 44 -2.57 -9.14 -0.99
N ASN A 45 -1.63 -8.33 -0.49
CA ASN A 45 -1.86 -7.44 0.64
C ASN A 45 -1.37 -6.04 0.29
N LEU A 46 -2.03 -5.05 0.85
CA LEU A 46 -1.79 -3.65 0.54
C LEU A 46 -1.63 -2.84 1.83
N GLY A 47 -0.73 -1.88 1.78
CA GLY A 47 -0.36 -1.04 2.91
C GLY A 47 0.96 -1.47 3.54
N GLY A 48 1.59 -0.56 4.27
CA GLY A 48 2.88 -0.76 4.91
C GLY A 48 3.79 0.45 4.78
N HIS A 49 5.04 0.25 5.18
CA HIS A 49 6.07 1.28 5.27
C HIS A 49 7.17 1.09 4.23
N ASN A 50 6.82 0.56 3.06
CA ASN A 50 7.76 0.37 1.97
C ASN A 50 7.90 1.68 1.19
N SER A 51 9.14 2.10 0.95
CA SER A 51 9.44 3.27 0.13
C SER A 51 8.86 3.11 -1.29
N PRO A 52 8.05 4.06 -1.79
CA PRO A 52 7.57 4.03 -3.18
C PRO A 52 8.71 4.23 -4.19
N VAL A 53 9.79 4.89 -3.78
CA VAL A 53 10.95 5.23 -4.63
C VAL A 53 12.04 4.16 -4.56
N CYS A 54 12.30 3.63 -3.36
CA CYS A 54 13.48 2.82 -3.07
C CYS A 54 13.19 1.32 -2.85
N SER A 55 11.92 0.91 -2.73
CA SER A 55 11.55 -0.50 -2.52
C SER A 55 10.84 -1.12 -3.74
N LEU A 56 11.19 -2.37 -4.04
CA LEU A 56 10.59 -3.21 -5.08
C LEU A 56 9.13 -3.63 -4.79
N GLY A 57 8.50 -3.14 -3.72
CA GLY A 57 7.16 -3.57 -3.28
C GLY A 57 5.98 -2.92 -4.02
N GLY A 58 6.00 -2.88 -5.36
CA GLY A 58 5.10 -2.05 -6.18
C GLY A 58 3.61 -2.27 -5.91
N ILE A 59 3.19 -3.53 -5.79
CA ILE A 59 1.77 -3.90 -5.56
C ILE A 59 1.39 -3.90 -4.09
N SER A 60 2.35 -4.06 -3.19
CA SER A 60 2.10 -4.22 -1.76
C SER A 60 2.24 -2.93 -0.96
N SER A 61 2.83 -1.88 -1.52
CA SER A 61 3.05 -0.62 -0.83
C SER A 61 1.93 0.39 -1.06
N LEU A 62 1.36 0.89 0.04
CA LEU A 62 0.49 2.06 0.05
C LEU A 62 0.79 2.88 1.30
N LEU A 63 1.48 4.00 1.12
CA LEU A 63 1.86 4.89 2.23
C LEU A 63 0.62 5.44 2.93
N GLY A 64 0.75 5.70 4.23
CA GLY A 64 -0.33 6.13 5.12
C GLY A 64 -1.20 5.00 5.68
N PHE A 65 -1.07 3.78 5.16
CA PHE A 65 -1.80 2.61 5.65
C PHE A 65 -0.87 1.64 6.37
N ARG A 66 -1.38 1.02 7.44
CA ARG A 66 -0.65 -0.04 8.16
C ARG A 66 -0.37 -1.22 7.23
N THR A 67 0.67 -1.99 7.55
CA THR A 67 1.00 -3.23 6.85
C THR A 67 -0.20 -4.18 6.84
N ARG A 68 -0.60 -4.64 5.65
CA ARG A 68 -1.84 -5.42 5.44
C ARG A 68 -3.11 -4.72 5.95
N GLY A 69 -3.12 -3.39 5.99
CA GLY A 69 -4.19 -2.58 6.57
C GLY A 69 -5.30 -2.22 5.59
N VAL A 70 -5.27 -2.72 4.35
CA VAL A 70 -6.24 -2.39 3.31
C VAL A 70 -6.76 -3.67 2.67
N GLY A 71 -8.06 -3.70 2.37
CA GLY A 71 -8.69 -4.77 1.59
C GLY A 71 -9.83 -5.47 2.31
N PRO A 72 -10.27 -6.64 1.80
CA PRO A 72 -11.33 -7.44 2.39
C PRO A 72 -11.03 -7.83 3.85
N THR A 73 -12.01 -7.64 4.73
CA THR A 73 -11.90 -7.96 6.15
C THR A 73 -13.06 -8.83 6.62
N GLU A 74 -12.77 -9.81 7.47
CA GLU A 74 -13.77 -10.60 8.16
C GLU A 74 -13.77 -10.29 9.67
N PRO A 75 -14.94 -10.29 10.34
CA PRO A 75 -15.01 -10.24 11.79
C PRO A 75 -14.27 -11.43 12.40
N ARG A 76 -13.45 -11.18 13.41
CA ARG A 76 -12.80 -12.22 14.18
C ARG A 76 -13.86 -13.06 14.88
N ARG A 77 -13.66 -14.38 14.90
CA ARG A 77 -14.54 -15.28 15.63
C ARG A 77 -14.53 -14.90 17.11
N LEU A 78 -15.73 -14.82 17.69
CA LEU A 78 -15.89 -14.69 19.13
C LEU A 78 -15.44 -16.01 19.75
N VAL A 79 -14.37 -15.97 20.55
CA VAL A 79 -13.96 -17.10 21.38
C VAL A 79 -14.71 -16.95 22.71
N PRO A 80 -15.64 -17.85 23.05
CA PRO A 80 -16.32 -17.79 24.34
C PRO A 80 -15.29 -17.97 25.47
N GLY A 81 -15.03 -16.91 26.25
CA GLY A 81 -14.16 -16.97 27.43
C GLY A 81 -13.23 -15.78 27.68
N GLU A 82 -13.03 -14.87 26.71
CA GLU A 82 -12.05 -13.76 26.85
C GLU A 82 -12.66 -12.36 27.12
N SER A 83 -13.97 -12.26 27.32
CA SER A 83 -14.60 -10.97 27.68
C SER A 83 -14.63 -10.82 29.20
N GLU A 84 -13.63 -10.15 29.79
CA GLU A 84 -13.57 -9.91 31.24
C GLU A 84 -14.68 -8.98 31.76
N ASP A 85 -15.39 -8.23 30.90
CA ASP A 85 -16.13 -7.06 31.37
C ASP A 85 -17.61 -6.95 30.94
N GLY A 86 -18.26 -8.06 30.55
CA GLY A 86 -19.72 -8.13 30.32
C GLY A 86 -20.30 -7.20 29.24
N SER A 87 -19.47 -6.37 28.60
CA SER A 87 -19.82 -5.55 27.46
C SER A 87 -19.70 -6.38 26.18
N PRO A 88 -20.60 -6.19 25.19
CA PRO A 88 -20.43 -6.84 23.90
C PRO A 88 -19.17 -6.29 23.23
N ALA A 89 -18.04 -6.99 23.39
CA ALA A 89 -16.81 -6.66 22.72
C ALA A 89 -17.07 -6.69 21.22
N VAL A 90 -17.01 -5.53 20.56
CA VAL A 90 -17.09 -5.48 19.10
C VAL A 90 -15.93 -6.33 18.56
N PRO A 91 -16.19 -7.45 17.88
CA PRO A 91 -15.12 -8.32 17.42
C PRO A 91 -14.19 -7.54 16.50
N GLY A 92 -12.89 -7.60 16.78
CA GLY A 92 -11.87 -7.08 15.88
C GLY A 92 -12.01 -7.66 14.48
N ARG A 93 -11.42 -7.05 13.46
CA ARG A 93 -11.48 -7.55 12.08
C ARG A 93 -10.11 -7.98 11.62
N ASP A 94 -10.06 -9.09 10.87
CA ASP A 94 -8.83 -9.63 10.31
C ASP A 94 -8.79 -9.37 8.79
N TYR A 95 -7.65 -8.89 8.31
CA TYR A 95 -7.43 -8.60 6.89
C TYR A 95 -7.08 -9.86 6.12
N LEU A 96 -7.93 -10.22 5.16
CA LEU A 96 -7.79 -11.46 4.40
C LEU A 96 -6.94 -11.31 3.14
N GLY A 97 -6.65 -10.07 2.72
CA GLY A 97 -6.04 -9.81 1.42
C GLY A 97 -7.01 -10.04 0.25
N GLY A 98 -6.50 -9.87 -0.97
CA GLY A 98 -7.26 -9.99 -2.21
C GLY A 98 -6.60 -10.94 -3.20
N ASP A 99 -7.43 -11.51 -4.07
CA ASP A 99 -6.96 -12.28 -5.24
C ASP A 99 -6.64 -11.36 -6.41
N LEU A 100 -7.29 -10.19 -6.48
CA LEU A 100 -6.98 -9.11 -7.40
C LEU A 100 -6.36 -7.95 -6.63
N ALA A 101 -5.25 -7.42 -7.14
CA ALA A 101 -4.59 -6.24 -6.62
C ALA A 101 -4.26 -5.27 -7.75
N VAL A 102 -4.53 -3.99 -7.53
CA VAL A 102 -4.09 -2.91 -8.42
C VAL A 102 -3.56 -1.76 -7.57
N SER A 103 -2.42 -1.24 -7.96
CA SER A 103 -1.73 -0.15 -7.28
C SER A 103 -1.09 0.78 -8.31
N ALA A 104 -0.96 2.05 -7.97
CA ALA A 104 -0.25 3.03 -8.74
C ALA A 104 0.38 4.07 -7.82
N PHE A 105 1.51 4.62 -8.24
CA PHE A 105 2.15 5.73 -7.57
C PHE A 105 2.71 6.74 -8.58
N ALA A 106 2.78 7.98 -8.13
CA ALA A 106 3.51 9.05 -8.76
C ALA A 106 4.30 9.76 -7.67
N ASP A 107 5.57 10.02 -7.92
CA ASP A 107 6.50 10.59 -6.96
C ASP A 107 7.42 11.58 -7.67
N LEU A 108 7.48 12.80 -7.15
CA LEU A 108 8.35 13.85 -7.62
C LEU A 108 9.49 14.01 -6.62
N SER A 109 10.67 13.47 -6.95
CA SER A 109 11.89 13.65 -6.17
C SER A 109 12.66 14.88 -6.66
N PHE A 110 13.30 15.64 -5.76
CA PHE A 110 14.09 16.83 -6.08
C PHE A 110 15.16 17.13 -5.02
N ASP A 111 16.22 17.84 -5.42
CA ASP A 111 17.21 18.33 -4.49
C ASP A 111 16.66 19.46 -3.62
N LEU A 112 16.96 19.40 -2.33
CA LEU A 112 16.64 20.51 -1.43
C LEU A 112 17.48 21.76 -1.78
N PRO A 113 16.94 22.97 -1.56
CA PRO A 113 17.62 24.22 -1.95
C PRO A 113 18.87 24.51 -1.11
N LEU A 114 19.05 23.83 0.03
CA LEU A 114 20.21 24.01 0.91
C LEU A 114 21.39 23.15 0.43
N LYS A 115 22.53 23.80 0.15
CA LYS A 115 23.76 23.14 -0.32
C LYS A 115 24.22 22.00 0.59
N VAL A 116 24.20 22.20 1.91
CA VAL A 116 24.61 21.18 2.89
C VAL A 116 23.77 19.91 2.78
N LEU A 117 22.46 20.03 2.53
CA LEU A 117 21.57 18.88 2.37
C LEU A 117 21.82 18.17 1.04
N ARG A 118 22.05 18.94 -0.02
CA ARG A 118 22.38 18.42 -1.35
C ARG A 118 23.72 17.66 -1.35
N ASP A 119 24.75 18.23 -0.72
CA ASP A 119 26.07 17.60 -0.62
C ASP A 119 26.03 16.33 0.23
N ALA A 120 25.09 16.26 1.18
CA ALA A 120 24.80 15.05 1.95
C ALA A 120 23.92 14.02 1.21
N GLY A 121 23.50 14.30 -0.03
CA GLY A 121 22.60 13.44 -0.80
C GLY A 121 21.16 13.37 -0.25
N ILE A 122 20.76 14.35 0.55
CA ILE A 122 19.41 14.41 1.11
C ILE A 122 18.47 15.01 0.07
N HIS A 123 17.45 14.24 -0.31
CA HIS A 123 16.48 14.64 -1.33
C HIS A 123 15.10 14.80 -0.70
N GLY A 124 14.35 15.78 -1.19
CA GLY A 124 12.93 15.91 -0.91
C GLY A 124 12.14 15.13 -1.96
N HIS A 125 10.96 14.65 -1.59
CA HIS A 125 10.02 14.11 -2.57
C HIS A 125 8.57 14.41 -2.18
N ALA A 126 7.70 14.46 -3.18
CA ALA A 126 6.26 14.58 -3.02
C ALA A 126 5.59 13.45 -3.77
N PHE A 127 4.72 12.70 -3.10
CA PHE A 127 4.14 11.48 -3.64
C PHE A 127 2.61 11.50 -3.62
N LEU A 128 2.05 10.73 -4.54
CA LEU A 128 0.65 10.35 -4.62
C LEU A 128 0.60 8.85 -4.88
N THR A 129 -0.14 8.13 -4.05
CA THR A 129 -0.29 6.68 -4.16
C THR A 129 -1.77 6.33 -4.16
N ALA A 130 -2.12 5.30 -4.91
CA ALA A 130 -3.47 4.75 -4.92
C ALA A 130 -3.43 3.24 -5.10
N GLY A 131 -4.37 2.53 -4.48
CA GLY A 131 -4.47 1.09 -4.66
C GLY A 131 -5.76 0.49 -4.14
N ASN A 132 -6.04 -0.72 -4.59
CA ASN A 132 -7.19 -1.49 -4.18
C ASN A 132 -6.95 -3.00 -4.25
N LEU A 133 -7.70 -3.73 -3.42
CA LEU A 133 -7.73 -5.19 -3.38
C LEU A 133 -9.16 -5.70 -3.48
N ALA A 134 -9.35 -6.81 -4.19
CA ALA A 134 -10.62 -7.53 -4.23
C ALA A 134 -10.42 -9.04 -4.09
N LYS A 135 -11.37 -9.69 -3.40
CA LYS A 135 -11.46 -11.16 -3.31
C LYS A 135 -12.25 -11.66 -4.52
N LEU A 136 -11.69 -12.60 -5.27
CA LEU A 136 -12.34 -13.25 -6.41
C LEU A 136 -12.69 -14.71 -6.13
N SER A 137 -11.91 -15.35 -5.25
CA SER A 137 -12.10 -16.71 -4.75
C SER A 137 -13.42 -16.90 -4.00
N GLU A 138 -13.77 -18.16 -3.73
CA GLU A 138 -14.99 -18.52 -2.96
C GLU A 138 -16.28 -17.97 -3.59
N GLY A 139 -16.34 -17.89 -4.92
CA GLY A 139 -17.51 -17.42 -5.65
C GLY A 139 -17.70 -15.90 -5.66
N GLN A 140 -16.81 -15.12 -5.02
CA GLN A 140 -16.93 -13.66 -4.92
C GLN A 140 -16.76 -12.95 -6.26
N TYR A 141 -16.14 -13.59 -7.26
CA TYR A 141 -16.07 -13.07 -8.62
C TYR A 141 -17.43 -12.74 -9.25
N LYS A 142 -18.53 -13.40 -8.82
CA LYS A 142 -19.89 -13.12 -9.32
C LYS A 142 -20.44 -11.78 -8.84
N ASN A 143 -19.99 -11.34 -7.67
CA ASN A 143 -20.36 -10.07 -7.06
C ASN A 143 -19.37 -8.96 -7.42
N PHE A 144 -18.33 -9.29 -8.19
CA PHE A 144 -17.29 -8.33 -8.54
C PHE A 144 -17.80 -7.35 -9.60
N SER A 145 -17.84 -6.06 -9.24
CA SER A 145 -18.11 -4.97 -10.16
C SER A 145 -16.85 -4.15 -10.39
N LEU A 146 -16.46 -3.98 -11.66
CA LEU A 146 -15.30 -3.14 -12.03
C LEU A 146 -15.52 -1.68 -11.64
N ASP A 147 -16.75 -1.18 -11.71
CA ASP A 147 -17.06 0.20 -11.34
C ASP A 147 -16.96 0.40 -9.83
N GLU A 148 -17.42 -0.56 -9.04
CA GLU A 148 -17.26 -0.53 -7.58
C GLU A 148 -15.79 -0.69 -7.18
N PHE A 149 -15.04 -1.56 -7.87
CA PHE A 149 -13.61 -1.72 -7.67
C PHE A 149 -12.86 -0.41 -7.94
N ARG A 150 -13.17 0.30 -9.03
CA ARG A 150 -12.59 1.62 -9.33
C ARG A 150 -12.98 2.67 -8.30
N ARG A 151 -14.25 2.67 -7.86
CA ARG A 151 -14.75 3.61 -6.84
C ARG A 151 -14.20 3.33 -5.45
N SER A 152 -13.75 2.12 -5.16
CA SER A 152 -13.19 1.76 -3.85
C SER A 152 -11.66 1.87 -3.78
N PHE A 153 -11.01 2.53 -4.73
CA PHE A 153 -9.58 2.84 -4.60
C PHE A 153 -9.30 3.67 -3.34
N ARG A 154 -8.28 3.25 -2.60
CA ARG A 154 -7.68 3.99 -1.50
C ARG A 154 -6.59 4.88 -2.09
N SER A 155 -6.43 6.08 -1.54
CA SER A 155 -5.39 6.99 -1.99
C SER A 155 -4.82 7.83 -0.87
N THR A 156 -3.53 8.12 -0.99
CA THR A 156 -2.74 8.92 -0.07
C THR A 156 -1.85 9.85 -0.86
N ALA A 157 -1.73 11.10 -0.45
CA ALA A 157 -0.70 12.02 -0.92
C ALA A 157 0.21 12.39 0.24
N GLY A 158 1.43 12.83 -0.05
CA GLY A 158 2.34 13.24 1.00
C GLY A 158 3.61 13.87 0.48
N VAL A 159 4.43 14.26 1.44
CA VAL A 159 5.77 14.78 1.19
C VAL A 159 6.74 14.08 2.14
N GLY A 160 7.96 13.88 1.70
CA GLY A 160 8.97 13.21 2.50
C GLY A 160 10.38 13.70 2.23
N ILE A 161 11.28 13.24 3.09
CA ILE A 161 12.71 13.48 3.00
C ILE A 161 13.40 12.12 3.02
N ILE A 162 14.28 11.91 2.06
CA ILE A 162 15.12 10.72 1.93
C ILE A 162 16.51 11.06 2.45
N LEU A 163 16.94 10.35 3.50
CA LEU A 163 18.26 10.45 4.10
C LEU A 163 19.08 9.21 3.71
N PRO A 164 20.08 9.35 2.82
CA PRO A 164 21.00 8.27 2.53
C PRO A 164 21.97 8.11 3.70
N THR A 165 21.96 6.95 4.35
CA THR A 165 23.01 6.58 5.30
C THR A 165 23.81 5.40 4.74
N LYS A 166 25.01 5.16 5.29
CA LYS A 166 25.89 4.09 4.81
C LYS A 166 25.35 2.68 5.01
N LEU A 167 24.38 2.48 5.91
CA LEU A 167 23.86 1.16 6.29
C LEU A 167 22.44 0.91 5.77
N PHE A 168 21.62 1.95 5.65
CA PHE A 168 20.25 1.89 5.14
C PHE A 168 19.79 3.29 4.72
N ARG A 169 18.80 3.38 3.83
CA ARG A 169 18.14 4.66 3.54
C ARG A 169 16.96 4.83 4.49
N VAL A 170 16.84 6.03 5.06
CA VAL A 170 15.70 6.41 5.87
C VAL A 170 14.85 7.37 5.07
N GLU A 171 13.55 7.11 5.01
CA GLU A 171 12.58 8.01 4.42
C GLU A 171 11.60 8.42 5.50
N VAL A 172 11.47 9.73 5.69
CA VAL A 172 10.52 10.32 6.63
C VAL A 172 9.42 10.97 5.82
N ASN A 173 8.23 10.38 5.88
CA ASN A 173 7.06 10.80 5.11
C ASN A 173 6.01 11.42 6.01
N TYR A 174 5.41 12.51 5.56
CA TYR A 174 4.13 12.97 6.05
C TYR A 174 3.04 12.54 5.08
N CYS A 175 2.24 11.55 5.49
CA CYS A 175 1.17 10.96 4.71
C CYS A 175 -0.16 11.62 5.04
N TYR A 176 -0.90 12.04 4.02
CA TYR A 176 -2.26 12.57 4.11
C TYR A 176 -3.23 11.65 3.35
N ILE A 177 -4.14 11.01 4.10
CA ILE A 177 -5.13 10.10 3.52
C ILE A 177 -6.16 10.91 2.74
N LEU A 178 -6.19 10.70 1.42
CA LEU A 178 -7.18 11.32 0.54
C LEU A 178 -8.47 10.50 0.52
N LYS A 179 -8.34 9.17 0.55
CA LYS A 179 -9.48 8.27 0.49
C LYS A 179 -9.20 6.94 1.19
N GLN A 180 -10.10 6.55 2.08
CA GLN A 180 -10.08 5.29 2.81
C GLN A 180 -11.50 4.74 2.97
N SER A 181 -11.62 3.43 3.17
CA SER A 181 -12.87 2.75 3.51
C SER A 181 -12.99 2.54 5.02
N GLN A 182 -14.21 2.28 5.50
CA GLN A 182 -14.55 2.20 6.93
C GLN A 182 -13.68 1.21 7.74
N HIS A 183 -13.20 0.14 7.11
CA HIS A 183 -12.42 -0.91 7.77
C HIS A 183 -10.93 -0.88 7.42
N ASP A 184 -10.46 0.15 6.71
CA ASP A 184 -9.03 0.28 6.44
C ASP A 184 -8.30 0.84 7.66
N SER A 185 -7.08 0.35 7.88
CA SER A 185 -6.16 0.85 8.92
C SER A 185 -5.26 1.94 8.35
N GLY A 186 -5.86 3.05 7.91
CA GLY A 186 -5.17 4.26 7.44
C GLY A 186 -5.06 5.32 8.52
N LYS A 187 -3.94 6.06 8.56
CA LYS A 187 -3.79 7.23 9.44
C LYS A 187 -2.96 8.31 8.77
N THR A 188 -3.51 9.53 8.74
CA THR A 188 -2.76 10.74 8.37
C THR A 188 -1.71 11.04 9.45
N GLY A 189 -0.46 11.26 9.04
CA GLY A 189 0.63 11.60 9.95
C GLY A 189 2.00 11.18 9.44
N ILE A 190 2.95 11.12 10.37
CA ILE A 190 4.35 10.80 10.07
C ILE A 190 4.54 9.29 9.97
N GLN A 191 5.27 8.87 8.94
CA GLN A 191 5.62 7.50 8.64
C GLN A 191 7.10 7.40 8.34
N PHE A 192 7.77 6.41 8.93
CA PHE A 192 9.16 6.10 8.68
C PHE A 192 9.26 4.85 7.80
N SER A 193 10.08 4.93 6.76
CA SER A 193 10.40 3.80 5.90
C SER A 193 11.91 3.58 5.91
N PHE A 194 12.32 2.32 5.93
CA PHE A 194 13.72 1.91 5.88
C PHE A 194 13.91 1.02 4.66
N SER A 195 14.90 1.32 3.83
CA SER A 195 15.25 0.49 2.68
C SER A 195 16.74 0.18 2.65
N SER A 196 17.12 -0.78 1.81
CA SER A 196 18.53 -1.06 1.53
C SER A 196 19.26 0.19 1.04
N PRO A 197 20.59 0.29 1.27
CA PRO A 197 21.45 1.36 0.76
C PRO A 197 21.36 1.57 -0.75
#